data_AF-A0A0F8YPU3-F1
#
_entry.id   AF-A0A0F8YPU3-F1
#
_cell.length_a   1.000
_cell.length_b   1.000
_cell.length_c   1.000
_cell.angle_alpha   90.00
_cell.angle_beta   90.00
_cell.angle_gamma   90.00
#
_symmetry.space_group_name_H-M   'P 1'
#
loop_
_entity.id
_entity.type
_entity.pdbx_description
1 polymer ?
#
loop_
_entity_poly.entity_id
_entity_poly.type
_entity_poly.pdbx_seq_one_letter_code
_entity_poly.pdbx_strand_id
1 'polypeptide(L)'
;MSTNNPPATSGPASSSPQPVDLAAARQLQNGRHPDPFSVLGPHRHEGRSYVTALFPDAAKVEAVRGGTAHPLTRIGEDVDVFTGEVPGEGAYTLRGTGKSGAQWELDDAY
;
A
#
# COMPACT_ATOMS: atom_id res chain seq x y z
N MET A 1 22.48 -20.93 -23.19
CA MET A 1 22.79 -19.48 -23.24
C MET A 1 21.73 -18.78 -22.40
N SER A 2 21.96 -18.67 -21.09
CA SER A 2 20.98 -18.11 -20.15
C SER A 2 21.15 -16.60 -20.07
N THR A 3 20.17 -15.83 -20.55
CA THR A 3 20.19 -14.37 -20.49
C THR A 3 19.72 -13.86 -19.13
N ASN A 4 20.73 -13.50 -18.33
CA ASN A 4 20.86 -12.31 -17.47
C ASN A 4 19.56 -11.55 -17.09
N ASN A 5 19.17 -11.69 -15.82
CA ASN A 5 18.25 -10.77 -15.13
C ASN A 5 19.04 -9.52 -14.71
N PRO A 6 18.61 -8.28 -14.97
CA PRO A 6 19.36 -7.10 -14.55
C PRO A 6 19.28 -6.90 -13.02
N PRO A 7 20.32 -6.32 -12.39
CA PRO A 7 20.31 -6.01 -10.96
C PRO A 7 19.38 -4.83 -10.68
N ALA A 8 18.49 -4.99 -9.69
CA ALA A 8 17.72 -3.89 -9.13
C ALA A 8 18.69 -2.84 -8.57
N THR A 9 18.75 -1.68 -9.23
CA THR A 9 19.50 -0.52 -8.73
C THR A 9 18.66 0.15 -7.64
N SER A 10 18.99 -0.13 -6.38
CA SER A 10 18.54 0.64 -5.24
C SER A 10 19.22 2.02 -5.25
N GLY A 11 18.48 3.05 -5.67
CA GLY A 11 18.80 4.44 -5.34
C GLY A 11 18.43 4.75 -3.88
N PRO A 12 18.97 5.82 -3.26
CA PRO A 12 18.78 6.06 -1.83
C PRO A 12 17.33 6.46 -1.55
N ALA A 13 16.50 5.47 -1.19
CA ALA A 13 15.15 5.70 -0.71
C ALA A 13 15.23 6.29 0.70
N SER A 14 14.53 7.42 0.91
CA SER A 14 14.37 8.03 2.23
C SER A 14 13.92 6.98 3.25
N SER A 15 14.76 6.81 4.27
CA SER A 15 14.79 5.72 5.24
C SER A 15 13.69 5.83 6.30
N SER A 16 12.42 5.79 5.89
CA SER A 16 11.31 5.47 6.80
C SER A 16 10.98 3.97 6.66
N PRO A 17 10.68 3.23 7.75
CA PRO A 17 10.31 1.82 7.73
C PRO A 17 8.88 1.67 7.18
N GLN A 18 8.72 2.01 5.91
CA GLN A 18 7.52 1.72 5.14
C GLN A 18 7.72 0.34 4.55
N PRO A 19 6.71 -0.54 4.60
CA PRO A 19 6.85 -1.92 4.13
C PRO A 19 7.07 -2.05 2.61
N VAL A 20 6.79 -0.98 1.87
CA VAL A 20 6.84 -0.94 0.41
C VAL A 20 7.56 0.34 -0.04
N ASP A 21 8.60 0.20 -0.85
CA ASP A 21 9.33 1.32 -1.43
C ASP A 21 8.66 1.85 -2.70
N LEU A 22 9.05 3.05 -3.16
CA LEU A 22 8.49 3.68 -4.37
C LEU A 22 8.61 2.82 -5.63
N ALA A 23 9.69 2.07 -5.79
CA ALA A 23 9.89 1.18 -6.94
C ALA A 23 8.89 0.02 -6.92
N ALA A 24 8.68 -0.61 -5.76
CA ALA A 24 7.70 -1.67 -5.58
C ALA A 24 6.28 -1.14 -5.76
N ALA A 25 5.97 0.05 -5.23
CA ALA A 25 4.69 0.73 -5.46
C ALA A 25 4.39 0.95 -6.95
N ARG A 26 5.40 1.37 -7.73
CA ARG A 26 5.28 1.47 -9.20
C ARG A 26 5.08 0.12 -9.87
N GLN A 27 5.66 -0.96 -9.37
CA GLN A 27 5.39 -2.28 -9.93
C GLN A 27 3.97 -2.74 -9.59
N LEU A 28 3.48 -2.47 -8.38
CA LEU A 28 2.11 -2.78 -7.96
C LEU A 28 1.07 -2.04 -8.81
N GLN A 29 1.22 -0.73 -8.99
CA GLN A 29 0.27 0.06 -9.78
C GLN A 29 0.19 -0.41 -11.25
N ASN A 30 1.31 -0.92 -11.79
CA ASN A 30 1.40 -1.38 -13.18
C ASN A 30 1.09 -2.89 -13.32
N GLY A 31 0.72 -3.59 -12.25
CA GLY A 31 0.48 -5.03 -12.26
C GLY A 31 1.71 -5.87 -12.60
N ARG A 32 2.92 -5.34 -12.35
CA ARG A 32 4.21 -6.00 -12.63
C ARG A 32 4.89 -6.57 -11.39
N HIS A 33 4.27 -6.43 -10.22
CA HIS A 33 4.80 -7.00 -8.98
C HIS A 33 4.63 -8.53 -9.04
N PRO A 34 5.69 -9.33 -8.80
CA PRO A 34 5.62 -10.79 -8.90
C PRO A 34 4.71 -11.41 -7.84
N ASP A 35 4.52 -10.72 -6.71
CA ASP A 35 3.66 -11.15 -5.62
C ASP A 35 2.90 -9.95 -5.03
N PRO A 36 1.81 -9.49 -5.66
CA PRO A 36 1.09 -8.32 -5.20
C PRO A 36 0.37 -8.57 -3.88
N PHE A 37 -0.08 -9.81 -3.60
CA PHE A 37 -0.84 -10.13 -2.38
C PHE A 37 0.04 -10.26 -1.13
N SER A 38 1.34 -10.49 -1.27
CA SER A 38 2.23 -10.44 -0.11
C SER A 38 2.41 -9.02 0.45
N VAL A 39 2.04 -7.98 -0.30
CA VAL A 39 2.18 -6.58 0.10
C VAL A 39 0.87 -5.82 0.12
N LEU A 40 -0.08 -6.14 -0.77
CA LEU A 40 -1.43 -5.58 -0.74
C LEU A 40 -2.25 -6.23 0.38
N GLY A 41 -3.15 -5.44 0.97
CA GLY A 41 -3.93 -5.85 2.12
C GLY A 41 -3.12 -5.81 3.42
N PRO A 42 -3.57 -6.53 4.45
CA PRO A 42 -2.93 -6.58 5.75
C PRO A 42 -1.69 -7.48 5.70
N HIS A 43 -0.54 -6.95 6.09
CA HIS A 43 0.70 -7.72 6.20
C HIS A 43 1.52 -7.26 7.40
N ARG A 44 2.53 -8.07 7.76
CA ARG A 44 3.41 -7.77 8.89
C ARG A 44 4.78 -7.34 8.41
N HIS A 45 5.25 -6.20 8.90
CA HIS A 45 6.58 -5.67 8.60
C HIS A 45 7.25 -5.25 9.91
N GLU A 46 8.47 -5.73 10.16
CA GLU A 46 9.23 -5.47 11.39
C GLU A 46 8.43 -5.69 12.70
N GLY A 47 7.55 -6.71 12.70
CA GLY A 47 6.72 -7.04 13.87
C GLY A 47 5.45 -6.19 14.03
N ARG A 48 5.21 -5.19 13.16
CA ARG A 48 4.00 -4.35 13.16
C ARG A 48 3.07 -4.69 12.00
N SER A 49 1.78 -4.51 12.20
CA SER A 49 0.75 -4.72 11.18
C SER A 49 0.63 -3.46 10.33
N TYR A 50 0.81 -3.62 9.02
CA TYR A 50 0.60 -2.58 8.03
C TYR A 50 -0.51 -3.01 7.08
N VAL A 51 -1.24 -2.04 6.57
CA VAL A 51 -2.17 -2.22 5.46
C VAL A 51 -1.65 -1.43 4.29
N THR A 52 -1.50 -2.08 3.13
CA THR A 52 -1.20 -1.38 1.88
C THR A 52 -2.32 -1.60 0.88
N ALA A 53 -2.78 -0.51 0.27
CA ALA A 53 -3.86 -0.56 -0.68
C ALA A 53 -3.54 0.27 -1.93
N LEU A 54 -3.95 -0.24 -3.08
CA LEU A 54 -3.82 0.42 -4.38
C LEU A 54 -5.20 0.94 -4.79
N PHE A 55 -5.35 2.26 -4.80
CA PHE A 55 -6.60 2.90 -5.21
C PHE A 55 -6.35 3.98 -6.26
N PRO A 56 -6.52 3.65 -7.55
CA PRO A 56 -6.44 4.62 -8.63
C PRO A 56 -7.37 5.81 -8.34
N ASP A 57 -6.87 7.03 -8.54
CA ASP A 57 -7.62 8.27 -8.33
C ASP A 57 -8.13 8.56 -6.91
N ALA A 58 -7.66 7.83 -5.89
CA ALA A 58 -7.88 8.21 -4.50
C ALA A 58 -7.00 9.41 -4.13
N ALA A 59 -7.56 10.43 -3.49
CA ALA A 59 -6.79 11.50 -2.85
C ALA A 59 -6.34 11.10 -1.45
N LYS A 60 -7.19 10.39 -0.71
CA LYS A 60 -6.93 9.94 0.67
C LYS A 60 -7.50 8.54 0.87
N VAL A 61 -6.80 7.71 1.65
CA VAL A 61 -7.26 6.38 2.05
C VAL A 61 -6.97 6.19 3.54
N GLU A 62 -7.91 5.57 4.25
CA GLU A 62 -7.83 5.31 5.69
C GLU A 62 -8.38 3.90 5.94
N ALA A 63 -7.72 3.13 6.79
CA ALA A 63 -8.20 1.84 7.25
C ALA A 63 -8.96 2.02 8.58
N VAL A 64 -10.24 1.69 8.61
CA VAL A 64 -11.09 1.77 9.79
C VAL A 64 -11.18 0.40 10.43
N ARG A 65 -10.69 0.27 11.68
CA ARG A 65 -10.75 -0.98 12.44
C ARG A 65 -11.31 -0.75 13.83
N GLY A 66 -12.35 -1.50 14.18
CA GLY A 66 -13.04 -1.35 15.48
C GLY A 66 -13.56 0.06 15.74
N GLY A 67 -13.90 0.82 14.68
CA GLY A 67 -14.31 2.22 14.76
C GLY A 67 -13.16 3.24 14.80
N THR A 68 -11.90 2.80 14.82
CA THR A 68 -10.72 3.68 14.76
C THR A 68 -10.24 3.82 13.32
N ALA A 69 -10.14 5.05 12.82
CA ALA A 69 -9.59 5.33 11.50
C ALA A 69 -8.06 5.50 11.57
N HIS A 70 -7.36 4.73 10.74
CA HIS A 70 -5.91 4.75 10.58
C HIS A 70 -5.57 5.32 9.19
N PRO A 71 -5.05 6.54 9.08
CA PRO A 71 -4.74 7.14 7.79
C PRO A 71 -3.60 6.39 7.09
N LEU A 72 -3.79 6.08 5.81
CA LEU A 72 -2.75 5.49 4.97
C LEU A 72 -2.02 6.62 4.22
N THR A 73 -0.70 6.57 4.25
CA THR A 73 0.19 7.53 3.59
C THR A 73 0.50 7.05 2.18
N ARG A 74 0.39 7.95 1.20
CA ARG A 74 0.78 7.66 -0.18
C ARG A 74 2.30 7.53 -0.27
N ILE A 75 2.80 6.45 -0.88
CA ILE A 75 4.25 6.14 -0.93
C ILE A 75 5.02 7.12 -1.84
N GLY A 76 4.34 7.80 -2.78
CA GLY A 76 4.91 8.86 -3.60
C GLY A 76 3.85 9.59 -4.42
N GLU A 77 4.14 10.81 -4.85
CA GLU A 77 3.16 11.68 -5.52
C GLU A 77 2.62 11.09 -6.84
N ASP A 78 3.43 10.31 -7.56
CA ASP A 78 3.07 9.69 -8.85
C ASP A 78 2.55 8.24 -8.74
N VAL A 79 2.29 7.74 -7.52
CA VAL A 79 1.83 6.35 -7.32
C VAL A 79 0.54 6.31 -6.49
N ASP A 80 -0.43 5.51 -6.92
CA ASP A 80 -1.72 5.35 -6.25
C ASP A 80 -1.71 4.27 -5.16
N VAL A 81 -0.53 4.03 -4.56
CA VAL A 81 -0.32 3.05 -3.49
C VAL A 81 -0.19 3.78 -2.16
N PHE A 82 -0.98 3.33 -1.19
CA PHE A 82 -1.07 3.88 0.14
C PHE A 82 -0.70 2.83 1.17
N THR A 83 0.06 3.20 2.20
CA THR A 83 0.48 2.31 3.28
C THR A 83 0.36 2.98 4.64
N GLY A 84 0.00 2.23 5.66
CA GLY A 84 -0.12 2.76 7.02
C GLY A 84 -0.15 1.65 8.06
N GLU A 85 0.30 1.98 9.26
CA GLU A 85 0.28 1.05 10.40
C GLU A 85 -1.16 0.91 10.91
N VAL A 86 -1.66 -0.32 10.94
CA VAL A 86 -3.01 -0.67 11.41
C VAL A 86 -2.86 -1.76 12.47
N PRO A 87 -2.63 -1.40 13.74
CA PRO A 87 -2.22 -2.34 14.77
C PRO A 87 -3.34 -3.34 15.13
N GLY A 88 -3.05 -4.63 15.02
CA GLY A 88 -3.87 -5.77 15.45
C GLY A 88 -4.31 -6.67 14.28
N GLU A 89 -5.19 -7.63 14.57
CA GLU A 89 -5.65 -8.69 13.65
C GLU A 89 -7.18 -8.68 13.43
N GLY A 90 -7.63 -9.11 12.25
CA GLY A 90 -9.05 -9.24 11.90
C GLY A 90 -9.55 -8.20 10.89
N ALA A 91 -10.87 -8.18 10.68
CA ALA A 91 -11.51 -7.38 9.65
C ALA A 91 -11.32 -5.86 9.84
N TYR A 92 -11.20 -5.16 8.72
CA TYR A 92 -11.12 -3.71 8.65
C TYR A 92 -11.84 -3.23 7.37
N THR A 93 -12.30 -1.99 7.41
CA THR A 93 -12.96 -1.34 6.28
C THR A 93 -12.02 -0.29 5.72
N LEU A 94 -11.80 -0.27 4.41
CA LEU A 94 -11.06 0.79 3.74
C LEU A 94 -12.01 1.93 3.38
N ARG A 95 -11.71 3.11 3.87
CA ARG A 95 -12.40 4.34 3.54
C ARG A 95 -11.50 5.21 2.69
N GLY A 96 -11.98 5.60 1.52
CA GLY A 96 -11.25 6.49 0.64
C GLY A 96 -12.04 7.73 0.25
N THR A 97 -11.30 8.75 -0.18
CA THR A 97 -11.84 9.95 -0.83
C THR A 97 -11.14 10.10 -2.17
N GLY A 98 -11.89 10.06 -3.26
CA GLY A 98 -11.39 10.32 -4.61
C GLY A 98 -11.00 11.78 -4.83
N LYS A 99 -10.22 12.06 -5.87
CA LYS A 99 -9.83 13.45 -6.23
C LYS A 99 -11.03 14.37 -6.50
N SER A 100 -12.16 13.81 -6.96
CA SER A 100 -13.42 14.55 -7.15
C SER A 100 -14.17 14.85 -5.85
N GLY A 101 -13.67 14.40 -4.69
CA GLY A 101 -14.33 14.51 -3.39
C GLY A 101 -15.31 13.39 -3.07
N ALA A 102 -15.54 12.45 -3.99
CA ALA A 102 -16.39 11.28 -3.76
C ALA A 102 -15.78 10.40 -2.67
N GLN A 103 -16.57 10.06 -1.64
CA GLN A 103 -16.15 9.15 -0.59
C GLN A 103 -16.69 7.75 -0.85
N TRP A 104 -15.91 6.74 -0.49
CA TRP A 104 -16.30 5.35 -0.57
C TRP A 104 -15.78 4.60 0.65
N GLU A 105 -16.49 3.55 1.02
CA GLU A 105 -16.12 2.61 2.06
C GLU A 105 -16.30 1.21 1.49
N LEU A 106 -15.28 0.36 1.68
CA LEU A 106 -15.31 -1.04 1.26
C LEU A 106 -14.75 -1.92 2.36
N ASP A 107 -15.38 -3.06 2.58
CA ASP A 107 -14.78 -4.10 3.40
C ASP A 107 -13.65 -4.74 2.60
N ASP A 108 -12.45 -4.75 3.18
CA ASP A 108 -11.30 -5.32 2.47
C ASP A 108 -11.40 -6.84 2.52
N ALA A 109 -11.58 -7.46 1.36
CA ALA A 109 -11.81 -8.90 1.21
C ALA A 109 -10.51 -9.70 1.02
N TYR A 110 -9.34 -9.05 1.16
CA TYR A 110 -8.03 -9.65 0.93
C TYR A 110 -7.44 -10.30 2.18
#